data_AF-A0A9P1C2H4-F1
#
_entry.id   AF-A0A9P1C2H4-F1
#
_cell.length_a   1.000
_cell.length_b   1.000
_cell.length_c   1.000
_cell.angle_alpha   90.00
_cell.angle_beta   90.00
_cell.angle_gamma   90.00
#
_symmetry.space_group_name_H-M   'P 1'
#
loop_
_entity.id
_entity.type
_entity.pdbx_description
1 polymer ?
#
loop_
_entity_poly.entity_id
_entity_poly.type
_entity_poly.pdbx_seq_one_letter_code
_entity_poly.pdbx_strand_id
1 'polypeptide(L)'
;MDFDNESLLRCFCSEEEEQRIIAWNKENGHARSDIFEFRLEEADKLRAQGNEFFNSGDFETARQRYYGAIWHLDFDIGQQWNLMDKHQLDLNTRKLKVISNICAAYLKAEDWVNTKKAADIGVRHMEKGELTDDEAKGKFHYRKGFANLQRGFAEDAYASLKQAESFAPGDKQIRKMLKEAAEHQKADREKAKEVWRSKLLTEEEKSCQGSWTQPSVASARVKSMLRRCCRRKTQ
;
A
#
# COMPACT_ATOMS: atom_id res chain seq x y z
N MET A 1 -4.55 -11.24 10.19
CA MET A 1 -5.01 -10.17 11.10
C MET A 1 -6.51 -10.32 11.13
N ASP A 2 -7.00 -10.78 12.26
CA ASP A 2 -8.39 -11.13 12.48
C ASP A 2 -9.11 -9.86 12.93
N PHE A 3 -9.83 -9.22 12.01
CA PHE A 3 -10.67 -8.04 12.28
C PHE A 3 -11.76 -8.29 13.34
N ASP A 4 -11.88 -9.52 13.83
CA ASP A 4 -12.88 -9.93 14.82
C ASP A 4 -12.40 -9.59 16.24
N ASN A 5 -11.09 -9.61 16.52
CA ASN A 5 -10.57 -9.31 17.87
C ASN A 5 -9.83 -7.96 17.98
N GLU A 6 -9.60 -7.26 16.86
CA GLU A 6 -8.85 -6.00 16.82
C GLU A 6 -9.74 -4.84 16.34
N SER A 7 -9.75 -3.75 17.11
CA SER A 7 -10.39 -2.49 16.73
C SER A 7 -9.91 -2.03 15.35
N LEU A 8 -10.85 -1.60 14.48
CA LEU A 8 -10.50 -1.08 13.14
C LEU A 8 -9.49 0.08 13.22
N LEU A 9 -9.53 0.85 14.31
CA LEU A 9 -8.61 1.96 14.54
C LEU A 9 -7.17 1.49 14.77
N ARG A 10 -6.97 0.35 15.44
CA ARG A 10 -5.64 -0.27 15.65
C ARG A 10 -4.99 -0.74 14.35
N CYS A 11 -5.77 -0.95 13.29
CA CYS A 11 -5.19 -1.24 11.98
C CYS A 11 -4.43 -0.03 11.41
N PHE A 12 -4.79 1.20 11.81
CA PHE A 12 -4.18 2.43 11.30
C PHE A 12 -3.11 3.02 12.20
N CYS A 13 -3.23 2.82 13.52
CA CYS A 13 -2.38 3.48 14.51
C CYS A 13 -1.96 2.52 15.62
N SER A 14 -0.90 2.89 16.34
CA SER A 14 -0.43 2.17 17.53
C SER A 14 -1.40 2.32 18.71
N GLU A 15 -1.28 1.44 19.72
CA GLU A 15 -2.14 1.50 20.92
C GLU A 15 -2.01 2.84 21.67
N GLU A 16 -0.81 3.44 21.70
CA GLU A 16 -0.58 4.75 22.31
C GLU A 16 -1.32 5.86 21.55
N GLU A 17 -1.29 5.82 20.21
CA GLU A 17 -2.00 6.79 19.38
C GLU A 17 -3.51 6.63 19.50
N GLU A 18 -4.01 5.40 19.55
CA GLU A 18 -5.42 5.11 19.83
C GLU A 18 -5.85 5.79 21.14
N GLN A 19 -5.09 5.60 22.23
CA GLN A 19 -5.42 6.24 23.51
C GLN A 19 -5.41 7.77 23.42
N ARG A 20 -4.49 8.37 22.68
CA ARG A 20 -4.44 9.82 22.44
C ARG A 20 -5.67 10.30 21.66
N ILE A 21 -6.11 9.55 20.65
CA ILE A 21 -7.31 9.87 19.86
C ILE A 21 -8.56 9.81 20.77
N ILE A 22 -8.65 8.78 21.61
CA ILE A 22 -9.76 8.62 22.57
C ILE A 22 -9.79 9.77 23.58
N ALA A 23 -8.64 10.11 24.16
CA ALA A 23 -8.52 11.23 25.09
C ALA A 23 -8.93 12.55 24.42
N TRP A 24 -8.41 12.81 23.22
CA TRP A 24 -8.73 14.00 22.45
C TRP A 24 -10.24 14.10 22.14
N ASN A 25 -10.87 13.01 21.70
CA ASN A 25 -12.32 12.98 21.45
C ASN A 25 -13.12 13.33 22.71
N LYS A 26 -12.74 12.78 23.88
CA LYS A 26 -13.41 13.08 25.15
C LYS A 26 -13.26 14.54 25.57
N GLU A 27 -12.05 15.10 25.43
CA GLU A 27 -11.75 16.50 25.77
C GLU A 27 -12.47 17.49 24.88
N ASN A 28 -12.71 17.15 23.61
CA ASN A 28 -13.34 18.01 22.62
C ASN A 28 -14.87 17.80 22.52
N GLY A 29 -15.48 17.09 23.47
CA GLY A 29 -16.93 16.87 23.53
C GLY A 29 -17.46 15.82 22.55
N HIS A 30 -16.58 15.10 21.86
CA HIS A 30 -16.92 13.97 20.98
C HIS A 30 -16.89 12.66 21.77
N ALA A 31 -17.49 12.61 22.96
CA ALA A 31 -17.57 11.36 23.71
C ALA A 31 -18.43 10.32 22.95
N ARG A 32 -18.03 9.05 22.98
CA ARG A 32 -18.79 7.97 22.33
C ARG A 32 -20.11 7.77 23.07
N SER A 33 -21.21 7.97 22.36
CA SER A 33 -22.57 7.64 22.83
C SER A 33 -22.82 6.14 22.74
N ASP A 34 -23.69 5.60 23.58
CA ASP A 34 -24.17 4.21 23.50
C ASP A 34 -25.23 4.02 22.40
N ILE A 35 -25.82 5.11 21.92
CA ILE A 35 -26.88 5.09 20.91
C ILE A 35 -26.26 5.03 19.51
N PHE A 36 -26.70 4.05 18.71
CA PHE A 36 -26.16 3.75 17.38
C PHE A 36 -26.21 4.94 16.42
N GLU A 37 -27.35 5.60 16.31
CA GLU A 37 -27.60 6.71 15.40
C GLU A 37 -26.72 7.91 15.73
N PHE A 38 -26.60 8.27 17.01
CA PHE A 38 -25.74 9.36 17.45
C PHE A 38 -24.27 9.09 17.12
N ARG A 39 -23.80 7.84 17.21
CA ARG A 39 -22.43 7.49 16.79
C ARG A 39 -22.24 7.67 15.29
N LEU A 40 -23.22 7.28 14.48
CA LEU A 40 -23.14 7.45 13.03
C LEU A 40 -23.13 8.93 12.62
N GLU A 41 -23.98 9.74 13.24
CA GLU A 41 -24.02 11.19 13.01
C GLU A 41 -22.71 11.86 13.43
N GLU A 42 -22.17 11.50 14.58
CA GLU A 42 -20.92 12.09 15.08
C GLU A 42 -19.73 11.71 14.20
N ALA A 43 -19.69 10.46 13.71
CA ALA A 43 -18.70 10.03 12.73
C ALA A 43 -18.78 10.85 11.44
N ASP A 44 -19.99 11.15 10.95
CA ASP A 44 -20.17 11.97 9.76
C ASP A 44 -19.76 13.42 9.97
N LYS A 45 -20.04 14.00 11.14
CA LYS A 45 -19.58 15.36 11.51
C LYS A 45 -18.05 15.43 11.52
N LEU A 46 -17.39 14.50 12.20
CA LEU A 46 -15.93 14.42 12.26
C LEU A 46 -15.32 14.20 10.87
N ARG A 47 -15.94 13.35 10.05
CA ARG A 47 -15.52 13.16 8.65
C ARG A 47 -15.66 14.44 7.83
N ALA A 48 -16.75 15.20 8.00
CA ALA A 48 -16.95 16.47 7.30
C ALA A 48 -15.91 17.52 7.73
N GLN A 49 -15.66 17.67 9.04
CA GLN A 49 -14.59 18.53 9.56
C GLN A 49 -13.22 18.11 9.03
N GLY A 50 -12.93 16.81 8.98
CA GLY A 50 -11.70 16.29 8.40
C GLY A 50 -11.54 16.69 6.93
N ASN A 51 -12.64 16.71 6.15
CA ASN A 51 -12.60 17.18 4.76
C ASN A 51 -12.26 18.67 4.66
N GLU A 52 -12.73 19.50 5.57
CA GLU A 52 -12.41 20.94 5.61
C GLU A 52 -10.90 21.16 5.84
N PHE A 53 -10.32 20.46 6.81
CA PHE A 53 -8.87 20.51 7.07
C PHE A 53 -8.07 19.92 5.90
N PHE A 54 -8.55 18.83 5.30
CA PHE A 54 -7.91 18.22 4.13
C PHE A 54 -7.85 19.19 2.94
N ASN A 55 -8.95 19.92 2.68
CA ASN A 55 -8.99 20.94 1.63
C ASN A 55 -8.10 22.15 1.96
N SER A 56 -7.91 22.45 3.25
CA SER A 56 -7.02 23.51 3.73
C SER A 56 -5.53 23.12 3.70
N GLY A 57 -5.21 21.87 3.37
CA GLY A 57 -3.85 21.34 3.34
C GLY A 57 -3.31 20.87 4.69
N ASP A 58 -4.10 20.93 5.76
CA ASP A 58 -3.73 20.40 7.07
C ASP A 58 -4.10 18.91 7.14
N PHE A 59 -3.20 18.07 6.63
CA PHE A 59 -3.41 16.63 6.57
C PHE A 59 -3.29 15.95 7.94
N GLU A 60 -2.55 16.53 8.89
CA GLU A 60 -2.41 15.97 10.24
C GLU A 60 -3.73 16.08 11.01
N THR A 61 -4.28 17.29 11.09
CA THR A 61 -5.55 17.53 11.78
C THR A 61 -6.69 16.81 11.08
N ALA A 62 -6.68 16.75 9.75
CA ALA A 62 -7.64 15.96 8.98
C ALA A 62 -7.60 14.47 9.39
N ARG A 63 -6.40 13.87 9.50
CA ARG A 63 -6.23 12.48 9.94
C ARG A 63 -6.78 12.26 11.34
N GLN A 64 -6.47 13.16 12.28
CA GLN A 64 -6.99 13.07 13.65
C GLN A 64 -8.53 13.01 13.67
N ARG A 65 -9.19 13.88 12.89
CA ARG A 65 -10.66 13.87 12.76
C ARG A 65 -11.18 12.58 12.12
N TYR A 66 -10.51 12.06 11.09
CA TYR A 66 -10.91 10.79 10.48
C TYR A 66 -10.71 9.59 11.42
N TYR A 67 -9.68 9.58 12.24
CA TYR A 67 -9.51 8.55 13.27
C TYR A 67 -10.60 8.63 14.33
N GLY A 68 -10.98 9.84 14.76
CA GLY A 68 -12.14 10.02 15.61
C GLY A 68 -13.41 9.46 14.98
N ALA A 69 -13.63 9.71 13.68
CA ALA A 69 -14.76 9.13 12.96
C ALA A 69 -14.72 7.59 12.93
N ILE A 70 -13.56 6.97 12.67
CA ILE A 70 -13.42 5.50 12.76
C ILE A 70 -13.74 5.00 14.16
N TRP A 71 -13.25 5.68 15.20
CA TRP A 71 -13.53 5.31 16.58
C TRP A 71 -15.04 5.30 16.86
N HIS A 72 -15.82 6.26 16.35
CA HIS A 72 -17.28 6.20 16.50
C HIS A 72 -17.91 5.07 15.70
N LEU A 73 -17.37 4.72 14.53
CA LEU A 73 -17.86 3.64 13.67
C LEU A 73 -17.40 2.24 14.11
N ASP A 74 -16.52 2.13 15.10
CA ASP A 74 -15.99 0.85 15.54
C ASP A 74 -16.91 0.20 16.58
N PHE A 75 -17.81 -0.67 16.12
CA PHE A 75 -18.75 -1.43 16.94
C PHE A 75 -18.16 -2.80 17.30
N ASP A 76 -18.31 -3.21 18.55
CA ASP A 76 -17.91 -4.55 19.00
C ASP A 76 -18.75 -5.63 18.29
N ILE A 77 -18.20 -6.85 18.14
CA ILE A 77 -18.89 -7.98 17.48
C ILE A 77 -20.31 -8.18 18.05
N GLY A 78 -20.45 -8.14 19.38
CA GLY A 78 -21.76 -8.31 20.03
C GLY A 78 -22.78 -7.22 19.67
N GLN A 79 -22.32 -6.01 19.37
CA GLN A 79 -23.17 -4.93 18.87
C GLN A 79 -23.50 -5.13 17.39
N GLN A 80 -22.56 -5.62 16.58
CA GLN A 80 -22.77 -5.88 15.15
C GLN A 80 -23.78 -7.01 14.89
N TRP A 81 -23.79 -8.06 15.71
CA TRP A 81 -24.71 -9.20 15.56
C TRP A 81 -26.18 -8.84 15.77
N ASN A 82 -26.45 -7.77 16.53
CA ASN A 82 -27.81 -7.28 16.78
C ASN A 82 -28.31 -6.30 15.70
N LEU A 83 -27.45 -5.91 14.75
CA LEU A 83 -27.83 -5.00 13.68
C LEU A 83 -28.50 -5.77 12.54
N MET A 84 -29.62 -5.25 12.04
CA MET A 84 -30.21 -5.72 10.78
C MET A 84 -29.24 -5.47 9.61
N ASP A 85 -29.31 -6.29 8.57
CA ASP A 85 -28.45 -6.22 7.37
C ASP A 85 -28.34 -4.80 6.78
N LYS A 86 -29.43 -4.04 6.79
CA LYS A 86 -29.44 -2.63 6.31
C LYS A 86 -28.53 -1.72 7.13
N HIS A 87 -28.50 -1.88 8.45
CA HIS A 87 -27.65 -1.08 9.34
C HIS A 87 -26.18 -1.49 9.23
N GLN A 88 -25.91 -2.77 8.98
CA GLN A 88 -24.56 -3.25 8.71
C GLN A 88 -24.01 -2.69 7.38
N LEU A 89 -24.82 -2.70 6.33
CA LEU A 89 -24.43 -2.12 5.04
C LEU A 89 -24.17 -0.62 5.15
N ASP A 90 -25.03 0.14 5.83
CA ASP A 90 -24.83 1.58 6.04
C ASP A 90 -23.56 1.86 6.86
N LEU A 91 -23.35 1.10 7.95
CA LEU A 91 -22.14 1.18 8.77
C LEU A 91 -20.88 0.91 7.94
N ASN A 92 -20.87 -0.18 7.17
CA ASN A 92 -19.73 -0.58 6.34
C ASN A 92 -19.45 0.45 5.23
N THR A 93 -20.50 1.03 4.64
CA THR A 93 -20.39 2.10 3.65
C THR A 93 -19.77 3.36 4.25
N ARG A 94 -20.19 3.76 5.47
CA ARG A 94 -19.61 4.91 6.19
C ARG A 94 -18.15 4.67 6.55
N LYS A 95 -17.82 3.48 7.06
CA LYS A 95 -16.43 3.06 7.32
C LYS A 95 -15.59 3.19 6.06
N LEU A 96 -16.07 2.70 4.92
CA LEU A 96 -15.37 2.77 3.65
C LEU A 96 -15.02 4.21 3.24
N LYS A 97 -15.98 5.14 3.39
CA LYS A 97 -15.77 6.56 3.09
C LYS A 97 -14.66 7.16 3.96
N VAL A 98 -14.66 6.87 5.26
CA VAL A 98 -13.63 7.36 6.18
C VAL A 98 -12.26 6.75 5.87
N ILE A 99 -12.19 5.44 5.62
CA ILE A 99 -10.93 4.75 5.23
C ILE A 99 -10.37 5.33 3.93
N SER A 100 -11.23 5.62 2.95
CA SER A 100 -10.83 6.26 1.70
C SER A 100 -10.23 7.65 1.95
N ASN A 101 -10.82 8.44 2.84
CA ASN A 101 -10.30 9.76 3.21
C ASN A 101 -8.96 9.67 3.94
N ILE A 102 -8.78 8.73 4.87
CA ILE A 102 -7.51 8.48 5.55
C ILE A 102 -6.42 8.13 4.54
N CYS A 103 -6.73 7.23 3.60
CA CYS A 103 -5.81 6.85 2.54
C CYS A 103 -5.40 8.05 1.66
N ALA A 104 -6.37 8.93 1.33
CA ALA A 104 -6.11 10.16 0.59
C ALA A 104 -5.24 11.16 1.38
N ALA A 105 -5.47 11.29 2.70
CA ALA A 105 -4.66 12.14 3.57
C ALA A 105 -3.21 11.68 3.63
N TYR A 106 -2.96 10.38 3.82
CA TYR A 106 -1.60 9.83 3.77
C TYR A 106 -0.94 10.03 2.40
N LEU A 107 -1.70 9.83 1.32
CA LEU A 107 -1.18 10.03 -0.04
C LEU A 107 -0.73 11.47 -0.27
N LYS A 108 -1.50 12.45 0.22
CA LYS A 108 -1.18 13.87 0.12
C LYS A 108 -0.06 14.32 1.05
N ALA A 109 0.07 13.65 2.20
CA ALA A 109 1.19 13.83 3.13
C ALA A 109 2.48 13.10 2.69
N GLU A 110 2.49 12.46 1.51
CA GLU A 110 3.62 11.69 0.97
C GLU A 110 4.08 10.51 1.86
N ASP A 111 3.21 10.02 2.74
CA ASP A 111 3.47 8.87 3.59
C ASP A 111 3.10 7.57 2.89
N TRP A 112 3.99 7.13 2.00
CA TRP A 112 3.76 5.97 1.14
C TRP A 112 3.58 4.65 1.91
N VAL A 113 4.19 4.54 3.09
CA VAL A 113 4.08 3.33 3.92
C VAL A 113 2.67 3.19 4.44
N ASN A 114 2.13 4.26 5.02
CA ASN A 114 0.80 4.24 5.57
C ASN A 114 -0.29 4.37 4.49
N THR A 115 -0.04 5.02 3.35
CA THR A 115 -0.95 4.97 2.19
C THR A 115 -1.20 3.53 1.75
N LYS A 116 -0.13 2.73 1.59
CA LYS A 116 -0.23 1.32 1.20
C LYS A 116 -1.04 0.53 2.23
N LYS A 117 -0.71 0.68 3.52
CA LYS A 117 -1.44 0.01 4.62
C LYS A 117 -2.92 0.38 4.61
N ALA A 118 -3.25 1.67 4.54
CA ALA A 118 -4.62 2.16 4.50
C ALA A 118 -5.40 1.64 3.28
N ALA A 119 -4.74 1.55 2.12
CA ALA A 119 -5.36 0.99 0.91
C ALA A 119 -5.64 -0.51 1.05
N ASP A 120 -4.72 -1.28 1.63
CA ASP A 120 -4.95 -2.71 1.91
C ASP A 120 -6.10 -2.92 2.91
N ILE A 121 -6.18 -2.08 3.96
CA ILE A 121 -7.28 -2.12 4.92
C ILE A 121 -8.61 -1.82 4.21
N GLY A 122 -8.65 -0.83 3.32
CA GLY A 122 -9.83 -0.49 2.52
C GLY A 122 -10.30 -1.67 1.66
N VAL A 123 -9.40 -2.31 0.90
CA VAL A 123 -9.76 -3.47 0.06
C VAL A 123 -10.27 -4.64 0.90
N ARG A 124 -9.60 -4.96 2.02
CA ARG A 124 -10.05 -6.03 2.93
C ARG A 124 -11.41 -5.73 3.57
N HIS A 125 -11.65 -4.47 3.95
CA HIS A 125 -12.93 -4.05 4.52
C HIS A 125 -14.07 -4.21 3.50
N MET A 126 -13.81 -3.94 2.21
CA MET A 126 -14.79 -4.17 1.15
C MET A 126 -15.10 -5.65 0.95
N GLU A 127 -14.08 -6.50 0.98
CA GLU A 127 -14.24 -7.96 0.85
C GLU A 127 -15.02 -8.54 2.02
N LYS A 128 -14.73 -8.11 3.25
CA LYS A 128 -15.44 -8.56 4.46
C LYS A 128 -16.87 -8.01 4.56
N GLY A 129 -17.06 -6.75 4.17
CA GLY A 129 -18.35 -6.07 4.23
C GLY A 129 -19.26 -6.34 3.03
N GLU A 130 -18.85 -7.23 2.11
CA GLU A 130 -19.55 -7.57 0.87
C GLU A 130 -19.99 -6.34 0.06
N LEU A 131 -19.16 -5.29 0.06
CA LEU A 131 -19.46 -4.01 -0.58
C LEU A 131 -19.17 -4.09 -2.08
N THR A 132 -20.19 -3.91 -2.91
CA THR A 132 -20.08 -3.87 -4.38
C THR A 132 -19.90 -2.42 -4.86
N ASP A 133 -18.74 -1.83 -4.59
CA ASP A 133 -18.37 -0.50 -5.10
C ASP A 133 -17.07 -0.59 -5.91
N ASP A 134 -17.18 -0.90 -7.19
CA ASP A 134 -16.02 -1.04 -8.09
C ASP A 134 -15.19 0.25 -8.19
N GLU A 135 -15.82 1.43 -8.08
CA GLU A 135 -15.13 2.71 -8.14
C GLU A 135 -14.24 2.91 -6.90
N ALA A 136 -14.76 2.65 -5.70
CA ALA A 136 -13.97 2.70 -4.48
C ALA A 136 -12.83 1.68 -4.51
N LYS A 137 -13.09 0.45 -4.99
CA LYS A 137 -12.07 -0.59 -5.12
C LYS A 137 -10.96 -0.16 -6.07
N GLY A 138 -11.32 0.39 -7.23
CA GLY A 138 -10.39 0.97 -8.19
C GLY A 138 -9.52 2.08 -7.57
N LYS A 139 -10.11 2.99 -6.78
CA LYS A 139 -9.38 4.05 -6.08
C LYS A 139 -8.36 3.49 -5.08
N PHE A 140 -8.70 2.46 -4.29
CA PHE A 140 -7.74 1.87 -3.36
C PHE A 140 -6.59 1.18 -4.08
N HIS A 141 -6.86 0.39 -5.12
CA HIS A 141 -5.81 -0.24 -5.93
C HIS A 141 -4.91 0.80 -6.60
N TYR A 142 -5.48 1.90 -7.09
CA TYR A 142 -4.72 3.00 -7.65
C TYR A 142 -3.78 3.63 -6.62
N ARG A 143 -4.30 4.01 -5.45
CA ARG A 143 -3.50 4.64 -4.38
C ARG A 143 -2.40 3.71 -3.86
N LYS A 144 -2.70 2.41 -3.72
CA LYS A 144 -1.72 1.37 -3.37
C LYS A 144 -0.62 1.27 -4.41
N GLY A 145 -0.98 1.18 -5.69
CA GLY A 145 -0.03 1.08 -6.79
C GLY A 145 0.87 2.30 -6.88
N PHE A 146 0.31 3.50 -6.73
CA PHE A 146 1.06 4.75 -6.67
C PHE A 146 2.06 4.77 -5.51
N ALA A 147 1.61 4.43 -4.29
CA ALA A 147 2.48 4.40 -3.13
C ALA A 147 3.62 3.38 -3.27
N ASN A 148 3.36 2.21 -3.85
CA ASN A 148 4.40 1.21 -4.14
C ASN A 148 5.42 1.71 -5.17
N LEU A 149 4.96 2.44 -6.19
CA LEU A 149 5.86 2.99 -7.20
C LEU A 149 6.83 4.00 -6.56
N GLN A 150 6.33 4.92 -5.73
CA GLN A 150 7.15 5.90 -5.02
C GLN A 150 8.15 5.25 -4.05
N ARG A 151 7.80 4.09 -3.50
CA ARG A 151 8.68 3.29 -2.63
C ARG A 151 9.73 2.46 -3.39
N GLY A 152 9.68 2.43 -4.72
CA GLY A 152 10.56 1.60 -5.55
C GLY A 152 10.16 0.13 -5.67
N PHE A 153 8.95 -0.26 -5.21
CA PHE A 153 8.42 -1.61 -5.39
C PHE A 153 7.66 -1.71 -6.72
N ALA A 154 8.42 -1.68 -7.83
CA ALA A 154 7.86 -1.57 -9.19
C ALA A 154 6.95 -2.75 -9.59
N GLU A 155 7.29 -3.98 -9.16
CA GLU A 155 6.49 -5.18 -9.47
C GLU A 155 5.11 -5.13 -8.79
N ASP A 156 5.09 -4.84 -7.49
CA ASP A 156 3.86 -4.70 -6.71
C ASP A 156 3.02 -3.50 -7.15
N ALA A 157 3.68 -2.42 -7.57
CA ALA A 157 3.04 -1.24 -8.14
C ALA A 157 2.31 -1.60 -9.43
N TYR A 158 2.98 -2.29 -10.36
CA TYR A 158 2.40 -2.71 -11.63
C TYR A 158 1.18 -3.63 -11.42
N ALA A 159 1.30 -4.63 -10.54
CA ALA A 159 0.19 -5.53 -10.21
C ALA A 159 -1.03 -4.78 -9.66
N SER A 160 -0.81 -3.85 -8.72
CA SER A 160 -1.89 -3.06 -8.10
C SER A 160 -2.54 -2.09 -9.10
N LEU A 161 -1.74 -1.44 -9.95
CA LEU A 161 -2.26 -0.54 -10.99
C LEU A 161 -3.03 -1.29 -12.08
N LYS A 162 -2.64 -2.53 -12.41
CA LYS A 162 -3.38 -3.37 -13.35
C LYS A 162 -4.75 -3.78 -12.81
N GLN A 163 -4.84 -4.03 -11.50
CA GLN A 163 -6.13 -4.22 -10.83
C GLN A 163 -6.96 -2.92 -10.85
N ALA A 164 -6.33 -1.76 -10.67
CA ALA A 164 -7.04 -0.48 -10.79
C ALA A 164 -7.60 -0.27 -12.22
N GLU A 165 -6.84 -0.63 -13.25
CA GLU A 165 -7.27 -0.55 -14.66
C GLU A 165 -8.47 -1.45 -14.96
N SER A 166 -8.60 -2.63 -14.32
CA SER A 166 -9.77 -3.49 -14.54
C SER A 166 -11.07 -2.87 -14.02
N PHE A 167 -11.00 -2.05 -12.97
CA PHE A 167 -12.18 -1.37 -12.41
C PHE A 167 -12.46 -0.01 -13.09
N ALA A 168 -11.42 0.67 -13.58
CA ALA A 168 -11.53 1.97 -14.26
C ALA A 168 -10.78 1.94 -15.61
N PRO A 169 -11.30 1.21 -16.63
CA PRO A 169 -10.62 1.11 -17.91
C PRO A 169 -10.62 2.47 -18.63
N GLY A 170 -9.46 2.84 -19.17
CA GLY A 170 -9.32 4.06 -19.98
C GLY A 170 -8.92 5.33 -19.22
N ASP A 171 -8.77 5.28 -17.89
CA ASP A 171 -8.21 6.39 -17.13
C ASP A 171 -6.79 6.74 -17.65
N LYS A 172 -6.60 8.01 -18.01
CA LYS A 172 -5.31 8.51 -18.53
C LYS A 172 -4.23 8.46 -17.45
N GLN A 173 -4.59 8.70 -16.19
CA GLN A 173 -3.66 8.73 -15.08
C GLN A 173 -3.16 7.31 -14.76
N ILE A 174 -4.06 6.33 -14.70
CA ILE A 174 -3.68 4.92 -14.49
C ILE A 174 -2.76 4.43 -15.60
N ARG A 175 -3.08 4.73 -16.87
CA ARG A 175 -2.24 4.35 -18.02
C ARG A 175 -0.86 4.99 -17.98
N LYS A 176 -0.74 6.24 -17.54
CA LYS A 176 0.55 6.91 -17.34
C LYS A 176 1.37 6.18 -16.26
N MET A 177 0.78 5.96 -15.09
CA MET A 177 1.47 5.27 -13.99
C MET A 177 1.88 3.83 -14.35
N LEU A 178 1.07 3.11 -15.14
CA LEU A 178 1.40 1.76 -15.60
C LEU A 178 2.63 1.73 -16.49
N LYS A 179 2.80 2.72 -17.36
CA LYS A 179 4.01 2.86 -18.19
C LYS A 179 5.24 3.12 -17.32
N GLU A 180 5.14 4.06 -16.39
CA GLU A 180 6.21 4.36 -15.43
C GLU A 180 6.59 3.11 -14.61
N ALA A 181 5.61 2.40 -14.04
CA ALA A 181 5.85 1.16 -13.30
C ALA A 181 6.53 0.07 -14.14
N ALA A 182 6.13 -0.08 -15.41
CA ALA A 182 6.75 -1.03 -16.33
C ALA A 182 8.20 -0.66 -16.69
N GLU A 183 8.51 0.63 -16.82
CA GLU A 183 9.87 1.12 -17.05
C GLU A 183 10.76 0.85 -15.84
N HIS A 184 10.28 1.17 -14.62
CA HIS A 184 10.99 0.84 -13.38
C HIS A 184 11.23 -0.66 -13.23
N GLN A 185 10.22 -1.49 -13.50
CA GLN A 185 10.36 -2.95 -13.43
C GLN A 185 11.43 -3.48 -14.40
N LYS A 186 11.50 -2.95 -15.62
CA LYS A 186 12.54 -3.32 -16.59
C LYS A 186 13.93 -2.94 -16.08
N ALA A 187 14.08 -1.71 -15.58
CA ALA A 187 15.34 -1.23 -15.04
C ALA A 187 15.81 -2.08 -13.83
N ASP A 188 14.91 -2.43 -12.93
CA ASP A 188 15.22 -3.27 -11.77
C ASP A 188 15.63 -4.69 -12.19
N ARG A 189 14.95 -5.25 -13.19
CA ARG A 189 15.30 -6.56 -13.76
C ARG A 189 16.66 -6.55 -14.46
N GLU A 190 17.01 -5.48 -15.16
CA GLU A 190 18.32 -5.32 -15.80
C GLU A 190 19.43 -5.21 -14.76
N LYS A 191 19.26 -4.35 -13.74
CA LYS A 191 20.19 -4.25 -12.60
C LYS A 191 20.36 -5.59 -11.89
N ALA A 192 19.26 -6.30 -11.65
CA ALA A 192 19.31 -7.63 -11.04
C ALA A 192 20.12 -8.59 -11.91
N LYS A 193 19.89 -8.64 -13.23
CA LYS A 193 20.67 -9.47 -14.15
C LYS A 193 22.16 -9.14 -14.10
N GLU A 194 22.55 -7.86 -14.04
CA GLU A 194 23.95 -7.45 -13.94
C GLU A 194 24.59 -7.88 -12.62
N VAL A 195 23.90 -7.67 -11.50
CA VAL A 195 24.34 -8.12 -10.17
C VAL A 195 24.50 -9.64 -10.14
N TRP A 196 23.53 -10.39 -10.65
CA TRP A 196 23.60 -11.85 -10.69
C TRP A 196 24.69 -12.34 -11.65
N ARG A 197 24.84 -11.71 -12.82
CA ARG A 197 25.93 -12.02 -13.76
C ARG A 197 27.29 -11.85 -13.09
N SER A 198 27.52 -10.74 -12.40
CA SER A 198 28.79 -10.48 -11.70
C SER A 198 29.06 -11.44 -10.53
N LYS A 199 28.02 -11.89 -9.81
CA LYS A 199 28.14 -12.86 -8.70
C LYS A 199 28.35 -14.31 -9.17
N LEU A 200 27.77 -14.69 -10.30
CA LEU A 200 27.86 -16.05 -10.84
C LEU A 200 29.18 -16.32 -11.59
N LEU A 201 29.90 -15.29 -12.02
CA LEU A 201 31.20 -15.44 -12.66
C LEU A 201 32.27 -15.83 -11.65
N THR A 202 33.03 -16.87 -11.97
CA THR A 202 34.26 -17.22 -11.26
C THR A 202 35.33 -16.14 -11.46
N GLU A 203 36.31 -16.03 -10.55
CA GLU A 203 37.46 -15.10 -10.68
C GLU A 203 38.16 -15.21 -12.05
N GLU A 204 38.30 -16.45 -12.57
CA GLU A 204 38.87 -16.71 -13.89
C GLU A 204 37.99 -16.16 -15.02
N GLU A 205 36.68 -16.36 -14.97
CA GLU A 205 35.74 -15.84 -15.96
C GLU A 205 35.62 -14.31 -15.90
N LYS A 206 35.73 -13.71 -14.71
CA LYS A 206 35.84 -12.26 -14.52
C LYS A 206 37.09 -11.71 -15.20
N SER A 207 38.24 -12.36 -15.01
CA SER A 207 39.52 -11.96 -15.64
C SER A 207 39.53 -12.14 -17.17
N CYS A 208 38.61 -12.95 -17.70
CA CYS A 208 38.40 -13.14 -19.13
C CYS A 208 37.42 -12.12 -19.75
N GLN A 209 36.76 -11.27 -18.96
CA GLN A 209 35.92 -10.18 -19.47
C GLN A 209 36.76 -8.97 -19.88
N GLY A 210 36.45 -8.39 -21.05
CA GLY A 210 37.17 -7.27 -21.64
C GLY A 210 37.55 -7.50 -23.11
N SER A 211 38.18 -6.50 -23.72
CA SER A 211 38.65 -6.56 -25.10
C SER A 211 39.85 -7.52 -25.24
N TRP A 212 39.90 -8.27 -26.34
CA TRP A 212 41.03 -9.16 -26.68
C TRP A 212 42.36 -8.42 -26.88
N THR A 213 42.29 -7.11 -27.10
CA THR A 213 43.46 -6.24 -27.26
C THR A 213 44.16 -5.91 -25.94
N GLN A 214 43.54 -6.18 -24.79
CA GLN A 214 44.20 -6.02 -23.49
C GLN A 214 45.05 -7.26 -23.18
N PRO A 215 46.37 -7.13 -22.95
CA PRO A 215 47.27 -8.26 -22.72
C PRO A 215 46.87 -9.14 -21.52
N SER A 216 46.34 -8.52 -20.46
CA SER A 216 45.85 -9.21 -19.27
C SER A 216 44.69 -10.17 -19.59
N VAL A 217 43.70 -9.69 -20.36
CA VAL A 217 42.50 -10.45 -20.77
C VAL A 217 42.87 -11.56 -21.76
N ALA A 218 43.76 -11.27 -22.71
CA ALA A 218 44.27 -12.28 -23.66
C ALA A 218 44.98 -13.42 -22.92
N SER A 219 45.84 -13.11 -21.96
CA SER A 219 46.56 -14.12 -21.17
C SER A 219 45.62 -14.97 -20.30
N ALA A 220 44.58 -14.36 -19.72
CA ALA A 220 43.59 -15.04 -18.88
C ALA A 220 42.75 -16.04 -19.71
N ARG A 221 42.34 -15.66 -20.91
CA ARG A 221 41.59 -16.55 -21.83
C ARG A 221 42.42 -17.73 -22.33
N VAL A 222 43.71 -17.51 -22.63
CA VAL A 222 44.61 -18.60 -23.04
C VAL A 222 44.84 -19.57 -21.88
N LYS A 223 45.05 -19.06 -20.65
CA LYS A 223 45.17 -19.91 -19.44
C LYS A 223 43.92 -20.74 -19.16
N SER A 224 42.73 -20.17 -19.32
CA SER A 224 41.47 -20.91 -19.07
C SER A 224 41.21 -22.00 -20.15
N MET A 225 41.54 -21.73 -21.42
CA MET A 225 41.47 -22.74 -22.49
C MET A 225 42.41 -23.93 -22.24
N LEU A 226 43.66 -23.66 -21.87
CA LEU A 226 44.65 -24.71 -21.60
C LEU A 226 44.21 -25.61 -20.42
N ARG A 227 43.65 -25.03 -19.35
CA ARG A 227 43.10 -25.80 -18.20
C ARG A 227 41.93 -26.70 -18.60
N ARG A 228 41.02 -26.24 -19.45
CA ARG A 228 39.88 -27.06 -19.94
C ARG A 228 40.33 -28.22 -20.81
N CYS A 229 41.35 -28.04 -21.65
CA CYS A 229 41.92 -29.11 -22.48
C CYS A 229 42.65 -30.18 -21.64
N CYS A 230 43.31 -29.80 -20.55
CA CYS A 230 43.95 -30.76 -19.64
C CYS A 230 42.93 -31.57 -18.83
N ARG A 231 41.84 -30.95 -18.35
CA ARG A 231 40.81 -31.65 -17.55
C ARG A 231 40.04 -32.72 -18.34
N ARG A 232 39.86 -32.54 -19.65
CA ARG A 232 39.22 -33.53 -20.55
C ARG A 232 40.08 -34.76 -20.85
N LYS A 233 41.39 -34.73 -20.56
CA LYS A 233 42.31 -35.87 -20.80
C LYS A 233 42.44 -36.82 -19.61
N THR A 234 41.80 -36.51 -18.48
CA THR A 234 41.91 -37.26 -17.20
C THR A 234 40.59 -37.87 -16.72
N GLN A 235 39.53 -37.84 -17.55
CA GLN A 235 38.33 -38.66 -17.39
C GLN A 235 38.31 -39.72 -18.50
#